data_AF-A0A177HKN1-F1
#
_entry.id   AF-A0A177HKN1-F1
#
_cell.length_a   1.000
_cell.length_b   1.000
_cell.length_c   1.000
_cell.angle_alpha   90.00
_cell.angle_beta   90.00
_cell.angle_gamma   90.00
#
_symmetry.space_group_name_H-M   'P 1'
#
loop_
_entity.id
_entity.type
_entity.pdbx_description
1 polymer ?
#
loop_
_entity_poly.entity_id
_entity_poly.type
_entity_poly.pdbx_seq_one_letter_code
_entity_poly.pdbx_strand_id
1 'polypeptide(L)'
;MKLIVAVQEPVTGDLADAGPSWQDLHAIELERPLIDAEMDLLDVEIALLARPVSELDQRRLRRATNKVLAARVEVANRLGAGEAA
;
A
#
# COMPACT_ATOMS: atom_id res chain seq x y z
N MET A 1 29.20 12.08 -43.73
CA MET A 1 28.41 12.94 -42.81
C MET A 1 28.66 12.46 -41.40
N LYS A 2 28.86 13.37 -40.44
CA LYS A 2 29.14 13.02 -39.04
C LYS A 2 27.95 13.44 -38.19
N LEU A 3 27.32 12.49 -37.51
CA LEU A 3 26.18 12.73 -36.64
C LEU A 3 26.68 13.15 -35.25
N ILE A 4 26.08 14.22 -34.71
CA ILE A 4 26.25 14.65 -33.32
C ILE A 4 24.94 14.27 -32.63
N VAL A 5 25.04 13.38 -31.65
CA VAL A 5 23.92 12.94 -30.80
C VAL A 5 24.12 13.46 -29.39
N ALA A 6 23.01 13.73 -28.69
CA ALA A 6 23.04 14.17 -27.31
C ALA A 6 23.56 13.06 -26.40
N VAL A 7 24.53 13.37 -25.54
CA VAL A 7 24.98 12.48 -24.48
C VAL A 7 23.82 12.35 -23.48
N GLN A 8 23.28 11.14 -23.31
CA GLN A 8 22.25 10.85 -22.32
C GLN A 8 22.92 10.26 -21.09
N GLU A 9 22.62 10.81 -19.92
CA GLU A 9 23.02 10.21 -18.64
C GLU A 9 22.13 8.99 -18.37
N PRO A 10 22.70 7.86 -17.91
CA PRO A 10 21.90 6.68 -17.58
C PRO A 10 20.90 7.03 -16.46
N VAL A 11 19.61 6.92 -16.77
CA VAL A 11 18.50 7.13 -15.80
C VAL A 11 18.36 6.02 -14.78
N THR A 12 19.06 4.90 -15.00
CA THR A 12 19.15 3.79 -14.07
C THR A 12 20.55 3.83 -13.49
N GLY A 13 20.70 4.30 -12.25
CA GLY A 13 21.99 4.22 -11.55
C GLY A 13 22.38 2.76 -11.32
N ASP A 14 23.66 2.52 -11.01
CA ASP A 14 24.19 1.24 -10.49
C ASP A 14 23.59 0.94 -9.10
N LEU A 15 22.27 0.84 -9.02
CA LEU A 15 21.62 0.07 -7.99
C LEU A 15 21.98 -1.37 -8.35
N ALA A 16 22.76 -2.03 -7.51
CA ALA A 16 22.87 -3.48 -7.61
C ALA A 16 21.44 -4.04 -7.78
N ASP A 17 21.24 -5.02 -8.67
CA ASP A 17 19.99 -5.79 -8.83
C ASP A 17 19.60 -6.58 -7.55
N ALA A 18 20.04 -6.12 -6.38
CA ALA A 18 19.57 -6.52 -5.08
C ALA A 18 18.13 -6.01 -4.93
N GLY A 19 17.18 -6.91 -5.21
CA GLY A 19 15.80 -6.72 -4.79
C GLY A 19 15.67 -6.53 -3.27
N PRO A 20 14.44 -6.30 -2.78
CA PRO A 20 14.19 -6.10 -1.35
C PRO A 20 14.75 -7.25 -0.50
N SER A 21 15.29 -6.90 0.66
CA SER A 21 15.81 -7.90 1.61
C SER A 21 14.68 -8.70 2.24
N TRP A 22 15.02 -9.83 2.87
CA TRP A 22 14.04 -10.60 3.64
C TRP A 22 13.38 -9.80 4.77
N GLN A 23 14.11 -8.85 5.37
CA GLN A 23 13.55 -7.98 6.41
C GLN A 23 12.51 -7.01 5.82
N ASP A 24 12.80 -6.44 4.65
CA ASP A 24 11.88 -5.55 3.95
C ASP A 24 10.59 -6.30 3.57
N LEU A 25 10.73 -7.51 3.02
CA LEU A 25 9.59 -8.37 2.69
C LEU A 25 8.80 -8.78 3.94
N HIS A 26 9.48 -9.07 5.05
CA HIS A 26 8.82 -9.41 6.30
C HIS A 26 8.04 -8.23 6.89
N ALA A 27 8.56 -7.00 6.80
CA ALA A 27 7.85 -5.80 7.23
C ALA A 27 6.51 -5.64 6.47
N ILE A 28 6.50 -5.90 5.17
CA ILE A 28 5.26 -5.89 4.36
C ILE A 28 4.28 -6.95 4.86
N GLU A 29 4.74 -8.16 5.20
CA GLU A 29 3.85 -9.20 5.74
C GLU A 29 3.25 -8.80 7.11
N LEU A 30 4.00 -8.07 7.94
CA LEU A 30 3.46 -7.52 9.19
C LEU A 30 2.37 -6.48 8.91
N GLU A 31 2.57 -5.62 7.90
CA GLU A 31 1.62 -4.58 7.49
C GLU A 31 0.46 -5.09 6.64
N ARG A 32 0.54 -6.31 6.10
CA ARG A 32 -0.43 -6.85 5.13
C ARG A 32 -1.90 -6.69 5.54
N PRO A 33 -2.31 -6.92 6.80
CA PRO A 33 -3.71 -6.71 7.19
C PRO A 33 -4.19 -5.26 7.08
N LEU A 34 -3.31 -4.28 7.25
CA LEU A 34 -3.64 -2.87 7.01
C LEU A 34 -3.75 -2.60 5.52
N ILE A 35 -2.78 -3.08 4.73
CA ILE A 35 -2.77 -2.93 3.26
C ILE A 35 -4.07 -3.49 2.67
N ASP A 36 -4.47 -4.71 3.06
CA ASP A 36 -5.69 -5.34 2.57
C ASP A 36 -6.95 -4.54 2.97
N ALA A 37 -6.98 -3.95 4.17
CA ALA A 37 -8.10 -3.13 4.61
C ALA A 37 -8.18 -1.79 3.85
N GLU A 38 -7.04 -1.19 3.52
CA GLU A 38 -6.96 0.04 2.71
C GLU A 38 -7.34 -0.22 1.25
N MET A 39 -6.94 -1.37 0.69
CA MET A 39 -7.40 -1.81 -0.63
C MET A 39 -8.92 -1.97 -0.67
N ASP A 40 -9.53 -2.62 0.33
CA ASP A 40 -10.98 -2.75 0.42
C ASP A 40 -11.69 -1.40 0.49
N LEU A 41 -11.12 -0.42 1.21
CA LEU A 41 -11.65 0.94 1.27
C LEU A 41 -11.56 1.62 -0.09
N LEU A 42 -10.41 1.52 -0.76
CA LEU A 42 -10.20 2.08 -2.08
C LEU A 42 -11.17 1.50 -3.11
N ASP A 43 -11.43 0.20 -3.08
CA ASP A 43 -12.42 -0.45 -3.94
C ASP A 43 -13.83 0.11 -3.72
N VAL A 44 -14.20 0.37 -2.47
CA VAL A 44 -15.46 1.03 -2.15
C VAL A 44 -15.48 2.45 -2.72
N GLU A 45 -14.44 3.25 -2.47
CA GLU A 45 -14.34 4.63 -2.97
C GLU A 45 -14.39 4.71 -4.50
N ILE A 46 -13.67 3.84 -5.20
CA ILE A 46 -13.72 3.71 -6.66
C ILE A 46 -15.15 3.39 -7.12
N ALA A 47 -15.84 2.47 -6.45
CA ALA A 47 -17.21 2.12 -6.80
C ALA A 47 -18.19 3.29 -6.59
N LEU A 48 -17.94 4.20 -5.65
CA LEU A 48 -18.73 5.42 -5.43
C LEU A 48 -18.56 6.43 -6.57
N LEU A 49 -17.39 6.48 -7.20
CA LEU A 49 -17.14 7.39 -8.33
C LEU A 49 -17.91 6.98 -9.59
N ALA A 50 -18.26 5.70 -9.72
CA ALA A 50 -18.89 5.16 -10.93
C ALA A 50 -20.42 5.36 -10.99
N ARG A 51 -21.09 5.71 -9.88
CA ARG A 51 -22.57 5.78 -9.83
C ARG A 51 -23.09 6.74 -8.75
N PRO A 52 -24.36 7.18 -8.81
CA PRO A 52 -25.00 7.87 -7.69
C PRO A 52 -24.96 7.04 -6.41
N VAL A 53 -24.60 7.67 -5.30
CA VAL A 53 -24.40 7.01 -4.01
C VAL A 53 -25.74 6.56 -3.41
N SER A 54 -25.84 5.27 -3.08
CA SER A 54 -26.97 4.71 -2.34
C SER A 54 -26.71 4.65 -0.82
N GLU A 55 -27.76 4.45 -0.02
CA GLU A 55 -27.60 4.20 1.43
C GLU A 55 -26.75 2.95 1.73
N LEU A 56 -26.86 1.92 0.89
CA LEU A 56 -26.06 0.70 1.03
C LEU A 56 -24.57 1.02 0.83
N ASP A 57 -24.27 1.90 -0.11
CA ASP A 57 -22.91 2.35 -0.39
C ASP A 57 -22.33 3.13 0.81
N GLN A 58 -23.10 4.01 1.44
CA GLN A 58 -22.69 4.67 2.68
C GLN A 58 -22.38 3.68 3.82
N ARG A 59 -23.18 2.61 3.95
CA ARG A 59 -22.92 1.54 4.94
C ARG A 59 -21.68 0.72 4.59
N ARG A 60 -21.41 0.51 3.30
CA ARG A 60 -20.18 -0.16 2.84
C ARG A 60 -18.96 0.69 3.16
N LEU A 61 -19.00 1.99 2.85
CA LEU A 61 -17.93 2.94 3.17
C LEU A 61 -17.61 2.92 4.67
N ARG A 62 -18.63 3.09 5.52
CA ARG A 62 -18.43 3.05 6.98
C ARG A 62 -17.81 1.74 7.46
N ARG A 63 -18.22 0.59 6.90
CA ARG A 63 -17.63 -0.71 7.26
C ARG A 63 -16.17 -0.82 6.83
N ALA A 64 -15.84 -0.35 5.63
CA ALA A 64 -14.46 -0.35 5.14
C ALA A 64 -13.57 0.57 5.97
N THR A 65 -14.02 1.79 6.29
CA THR A 65 -13.29 2.71 7.19
C THR A 65 -13.06 2.09 8.57
N ASN A 66 -14.07 1.43 9.15
CA ASN A 66 -13.91 0.75 10.43
C ASN A 66 -12.94 -0.45 10.35
N LYS A 67 -12.91 -1.16 9.21
CA LYS A 67 -11.95 -2.25 8.97
C LYS A 67 -10.52 -1.73 8.96
N VAL A 68 -10.26 -0.59 8.30
CA VAL A 68 -8.94 0.07 8.32
C VAL A 68 -8.53 0.42 9.75
N LEU A 69 -9.43 1.02 10.54
CA LEU A 69 -9.12 1.36 11.93
C LEU A 69 -8.79 0.12 12.77
N ALA A 70 -9.54 -0.97 12.61
CA ALA A 70 -9.26 -2.22 13.31
C ALA A 70 -7.90 -2.81 12.89
N ALA A 71 -7.57 -2.81 11.60
CA ALA A 71 -6.30 -3.30 11.10
C ALA A 71 -5.11 -2.45 11.58
N ARG A 72 -5.27 -1.12 11.68
CA ARG A 72 -4.24 -0.24 12.27
C ARG A 72 -3.95 -0.60 13.73
N VAL A 73 -4.99 -0.86 14.52
CA VAL A 73 -4.83 -1.32 15.91
C VAL A 73 -4.12 -2.66 15.96
N GLU A 74 -4.48 -3.59 15.07
CA GLU A 74 -3.85 -4.90 14.99
C GLU A 74 -2.35 -4.83 14.65
N VAL A 75 -1.98 -4.04 13.63
CA VAL A 75 -0.57 -3.83 13.25
C VAL A 75 0.21 -3.15 14.38
N ALA A 76 -0.35 -2.09 14.98
CA ALA A 76 0.28 -1.39 16.10
C ALA A 76 0.54 -2.33 17.29
N ASN A 77 -0.42 -3.19 17.62
CA ASN A 77 -0.25 -4.18 18.69
C ASN A 77 0.79 -5.24 18.34
N ARG A 78 0.89 -5.68 17.09
CA ARG A 78 1.91 -6.66 16.64
C ARG A 78 3.32 -6.07 16.71
N LEU A 79 3.50 -4.82 16.30
CA LEU A 79 4.79 -4.13 16.39
C LEU A 79 5.18 -3.82 17.84
N GLY A 80 4.24 -3.36 18.67
CA GLY A 80 4.51 -3.07 20.09
C GLY A 80 4.75 -4.31 20.95
N ALA A 81 4.18 -5.47 20.59
CA ALA A 81 4.46 -6.74 21.27
C ALA A 81 5.85 -7.31 20.94
N GLY A 82 6.45 -6.91 19.81
CA GLY A 82 7.77 -7.37 19.36
C GLY A 82 8.96 -6.72 20.08
N GLU A 83 8.78 -5.58 20.76
CA GLU A 83 9.83 -4.93 21.56
C GLU A 83 9.98 -5.51 22.98
N ALA A 84 9.07 -6.41 23.40
CA ALA A 84 9.00 -6.93 24.76
C ALA A 84 9.44 -8.40 24.91
N ALA A 85 10.06 -9.00 23.89
CA ALA A 85 10.50 -10.40 23.88
C ALA A 85 12.02 -10.54 23.70
#